data_AF-A0A945X4K5-F1
#
_entry.id   AF-A0A945X4K5-F1
#
_cell.length_a   1.000
_cell.length_b   1.000
_cell.length_c   1.000
_cell.angle_alpha   90.00
_cell.angle_beta   90.00
_cell.angle_gamma   90.00
#
_symmetry.space_group_name_H-M   'P 1'
#
loop_
_entity.id
_entity.type
_entity.pdbx_description
1 polymer ?
#
loop_
_entity_poly.entity_id
_entity_poly.type
_entity_poly.pdbx_seq_one_letter_code
_entity_poly.pdbx_strand_id
1 'polypeptide(L)'
;MKLTCDNCGKTFGNEGELEHRLPDIPGLGSRLDPGGIVPGGTCPECGSLVYPAGPDQGSNDNDGTSSPSTADQVGREFLVEWTIDVSATGFRQAAERALRIQRGHDSIATVFDVTCSATGICRTVDLSEES
;
A
#
# COMPACT_ATOMS: atom_id res chain seq x y z
N MET A 1 -15.45 6.64 -19.09
CA MET A 1 -14.89 5.51 -18.31
C MET A 1 -13.96 6.14 -17.30
N LYS A 2 -14.18 5.93 -16.01
CA LYS A 2 -13.37 6.57 -14.96
C LYS A 2 -12.12 5.73 -14.72
N LEU A 3 -10.98 6.38 -14.64
CA LEU A 3 -9.68 5.75 -14.41
C LEU A 3 -9.19 6.14 -13.01
N THR A 4 -8.69 5.21 -12.22
CA THR A 4 -8.24 5.47 -10.84
C THR A 4 -6.83 4.96 -10.64
N CYS A 5 -5.97 5.82 -10.07
CA CYS A 5 -4.62 5.46 -9.67
C CYS A 5 -4.64 4.55 -8.45
N ASP A 6 -3.95 3.42 -8.53
CA ASP A 6 -3.91 2.41 -7.46
C ASP A 6 -3.08 2.85 -6.24
N ASN A 7 -2.13 3.79 -6.44
CA ASN A 7 -1.28 4.28 -5.36
C ASN A 7 -1.84 5.52 -4.65
N CYS A 8 -2.29 6.54 -5.40
CA CYS A 8 -2.71 7.82 -4.82
C CYS A 8 -4.22 8.09 -4.89
N GLY A 9 -5.01 7.18 -5.48
CA GLY A 9 -6.47 7.31 -5.57
C GLY A 9 -6.97 8.41 -6.52
N LYS A 10 -6.08 9.17 -7.18
CA LYS A 10 -6.46 10.22 -8.14
C LYS A 10 -7.25 9.62 -9.30
N THR A 11 -8.30 10.32 -9.71
CA THR A 11 -9.19 9.85 -10.75
C THR A 11 -9.09 10.71 -11.98
N PHE A 12 -9.07 10.08 -13.15
CA PHE A 12 -8.93 10.72 -14.46
C PHE A 12 -10.18 10.47 -15.29
N GLY A 13 -10.58 11.47 -16.07
CA GLY A 13 -11.77 11.37 -16.92
C GLY A 13 -11.52 10.50 -18.15
N ASN A 14 -10.28 10.44 -18.61
CA ASN A 14 -9.87 9.67 -19.77
C ASN A 14 -8.35 9.40 -19.79
N GLU A 15 -7.92 8.46 -20.65
CA GLU A 15 -6.50 8.10 -20.82
C GLU A 15 -5.65 9.32 -21.27
N GLY A 16 -6.33 10.35 -21.83
CA GLY A 16 -5.86 11.74 -22.07
C GLY A 16 -4.82 12.28 -21.12
N GLU A 17 -5.09 12.02 -19.85
CA GLU A 17 -4.53 12.69 -18.69
C GLU A 17 -3.41 11.86 -18.04
N LEU A 18 -3.10 10.69 -18.59
CA LEU A 18 -2.10 9.76 -18.05
C LEU A 18 -0.72 10.01 -18.66
N GLU A 19 0.30 9.82 -17.84
CA GLU A 19 1.68 9.67 -18.28
C GLU A 19 1.83 8.25 -18.81
N HIS A 20 2.45 8.03 -19.98
CA HIS A 20 2.57 6.72 -20.65
C HIS A 20 1.25 5.91 -20.72
N ARG A 21 0.58 5.95 -21.87
CA ARG A 21 -0.64 5.18 -22.10
C ARG A 21 -0.34 3.78 -22.58
N LEU A 22 -1.34 2.89 -22.54
CA LEU A 22 -1.26 1.64 -23.28
C LEU A 22 -1.05 1.93 -24.79
N PRO A 23 -0.12 1.25 -25.50
CA PRO A 23 0.81 0.21 -25.06
C PRO A 23 2.22 0.70 -24.65
N ASP A 24 2.45 2.01 -24.61
CA ASP A 24 3.76 2.65 -24.37
C ASP A 24 4.29 2.52 -22.92
N ILE A 25 3.64 1.70 -22.08
CA ILE A 25 4.06 1.45 -20.70
C ILE A 25 5.22 0.43 -20.70
N PRO A 26 6.44 0.83 -20.26
CA PRO A 26 7.61 -0.04 -20.30
C PRO A 26 7.41 -1.30 -19.45
N GLY A 27 7.65 -2.47 -20.06
CA GLY A 27 7.61 -3.77 -19.36
C GLY A 27 6.23 -4.20 -18.87
N LEU A 28 5.14 -3.57 -19.34
CA LEU A 28 3.78 -3.88 -18.87
C LEU A 28 3.41 -5.36 -19.05
N GLY A 29 3.71 -5.95 -20.20
CA GLY A 29 3.37 -7.35 -20.47
C GLY A 29 4.01 -8.34 -19.49
N SER A 30 5.19 -8.01 -18.96
CA SER A 30 5.87 -8.83 -17.93
C SER A 30 5.32 -8.61 -16.52
N ARG A 31 4.50 -7.57 -16.31
CA ARG A 31 3.93 -7.18 -15.02
C ARG A 31 2.46 -7.61 -14.86
N LEU A 32 1.82 -8.05 -15.94
CA LEU A 32 0.41 -8.47 -15.93
C LEU A 32 0.32 -9.99 -15.81
N ASP A 33 -0.43 -10.45 -14.82
CA ASP A 33 -0.83 -11.85 -14.74
C ASP A 33 -1.80 -12.22 -15.87
N PRO A 34 -1.75 -13.46 -16.39
CA PRO A 34 -2.73 -13.94 -17.37
C PRO A 34 -4.16 -13.78 -16.84
N GLY A 35 -4.98 -12.99 -17.54
CA GLY A 35 -6.36 -12.68 -17.14
C GLY A 35 -6.52 -11.48 -16.21
N GLY A 36 -5.42 -10.79 -15.85
CA GLY A 36 -5.44 -9.57 -15.07
C GLY A 36 -6.04 -8.37 -15.81
N ILE A 37 -6.50 -7.38 -15.05
CA ILE A 37 -7.05 -6.14 -15.59
C ILE A 37 -5.92 -5.32 -16.22
N VAL A 38 -6.11 -4.90 -17.47
CA VAL A 38 -5.13 -4.08 -18.18
C VAL A 38 -5.27 -2.62 -17.75
N PRO A 39 -4.18 -1.94 -17.33
CA PRO A 39 -4.21 -0.52 -16.98
C PRO A 39 -4.32 0.35 -18.23
N GLY A 40 -4.90 1.55 -18.07
CA GLY A 40 -4.98 2.55 -19.13
C GLY A 40 -3.67 3.35 -19.31
N GLY A 41 -2.84 3.45 -18.26
CA GLY A 41 -1.61 4.25 -18.28
C GLY A 41 -0.94 4.39 -16.91
N THR A 42 0.04 5.28 -16.79
CA THR A 42 0.67 5.66 -15.51
C THR A 42 0.18 7.02 -14.99
N CYS A 43 0.16 7.17 -13.67
CA CYS A 43 -0.26 8.39 -13.03
C CYS A 43 0.85 9.44 -13.12
N PRO A 44 0.60 10.64 -13.68
CA PRO A 44 1.62 11.69 -13.83
C PRO A 44 2.16 12.24 -12.50
N GLU A 45 1.48 11.97 -11.38
CA GLU A 45 1.89 12.47 -10.05
C GLU A 45 2.83 11.50 -9.33
N CYS A 46 2.71 10.20 -9.57
CA CYS A 46 3.41 9.18 -8.76
C CYS A 46 3.98 8.01 -9.55
N GLY A 47 3.78 7.95 -10.87
CA GLY A 47 4.28 6.89 -11.75
C GLY A 47 3.61 5.52 -11.59
N SER A 48 2.63 5.36 -10.69
CA SER A 48 1.90 4.10 -10.51
C SER A 48 0.89 3.83 -11.62
N LEU A 49 0.42 2.59 -11.75
CA LEU A 49 -0.55 2.18 -12.76
C LEU A 49 -1.96 2.72 -12.44
N VAL A 50 -2.68 3.07 -13.50
CA VAL A 50 -4.04 3.60 -13.44
C VAL A 50 -4.98 2.63 -14.15
N TYR A 51 -6.01 2.18 -13.45
CA TYR A 51 -6.92 1.14 -13.92
C TYR A 51 -8.32 1.68 -14.19
N PRO A 52 -9.08 1.01 -15.07
CA PRO A 52 -10.53 1.21 -15.15
C PRO A 52 -11.18 1.03 -13.79
N ALA A 53 -12.02 1.97 -13.37
CA ALA A 53 -13.01 1.66 -12.36
C ALA A 53 -13.93 0.57 -12.94
N GLY A 54 -13.87 -0.63 -12.37
CA GLY A 54 -14.75 -1.73 -12.78
C GLY A 54 -16.23 -1.35 -12.67
N PRO A 55 -17.14 -2.03 -13.39
CA PRO A 55 -18.56 -1.91 -13.09
C PRO A 55 -18.74 -2.33 -11.64
N ASP A 56 -19.33 -1.44 -10.84
CA ASP A 56 -19.76 -1.60 -9.45
C ASP A 56 -19.84 -3.08 -9.04
N GLN A 57 -18.73 -3.63 -8.53
CA GLN A 57 -18.79 -4.86 -7.76
C GLN A 57 -19.32 -4.42 -6.43
N GLY A 58 -20.65 -4.44 -6.32
CA GLY A 58 -21.34 -4.31 -5.06
C GLY A 58 -20.62 -5.16 -4.04
N SER A 59 -20.12 -4.48 -3.01
CA SER A 59 -19.74 -5.10 -1.76
C SER A 59 -20.87 -6.04 -1.38
N ASN A 60 -20.60 -7.35 -1.39
CA ASN A 60 -21.40 -8.27 -0.60
C ASN A 60 -21.00 -8.03 0.85
N ASP A 61 -21.58 -6.99 1.43
CA ASP A 61 -21.70 -6.81 2.87
C ASP A 61 -22.64 -7.91 3.38
N ASN A 62 -22.07 -9.01 3.87
CA ASN A 62 -22.73 -9.93 4.80
C ASN A 62 -21.66 -10.74 5.56
N ASP A 63 -20.93 -10.06 6.43
CA ASP A 63 -20.69 -10.59 7.78
C ASP A 63 -20.65 -9.40 8.75
N GLY A 64 -21.41 -9.51 9.84
CA GLY A 64 -21.89 -8.41 10.67
C GLY A 64 -20.84 -7.77 11.59
N THR A 65 -19.74 -7.27 11.03
CA THR A 65 -18.77 -6.46 11.76
C THR A 65 -18.76 -5.05 11.17
N SER A 66 -19.42 -4.13 11.87
CA SER A 66 -19.51 -2.70 11.57
C SER A 66 -18.15 -2.11 11.17
N SER A 67 -17.87 -2.06 9.87
CA SER A 67 -16.68 -1.41 9.34
C SER A 67 -16.96 0.08 9.13
N PRO A 68 -16.05 0.97 9.56
CA PRO A 68 -16.25 2.41 9.48
C PRO A 68 -16.30 2.88 8.02
N SER A 69 -17.12 3.91 7.79
CA SER A 69 -17.49 4.42 6.47
C SER A 69 -16.30 4.90 5.62
N THR A 70 -16.40 4.62 4.33
CA THR A 70 -15.43 4.84 3.23
C THR A 70 -15.09 6.31 2.93
N ALA A 71 -15.44 7.26 3.82
CA ALA A 71 -15.03 8.66 3.74
C ALA A 71 -13.59 8.89 4.24
N ASP A 72 -12.94 7.84 4.74
CA ASP A 72 -11.67 7.92 5.48
C ASP A 72 -10.41 7.57 4.67
N GLN A 73 -10.59 7.18 3.40
CA GLN A 73 -9.52 6.71 2.50
C GLN A 73 -8.91 7.82 1.64
N VAL A 74 -8.80 9.04 2.16
CA VAL A 74 -7.72 9.93 1.72
C VAL A 74 -6.47 9.34 2.35
N GLY A 75 -5.51 8.86 1.54
CA GLY A 75 -4.29 8.20 2.03
C GLY A 75 -3.69 8.96 3.20
N ARG A 76 -3.89 8.44 4.41
CA ARG A 76 -3.36 9.04 5.63
C ARG A 76 -1.90 8.66 5.72
N GLU A 77 -1.06 9.64 5.98
CA GLU A 77 0.33 9.38 6.29
C GLU A 77 0.42 8.85 7.73
N PHE A 78 1.22 7.80 7.90
CA PHE A 78 1.51 7.23 9.20
C PHE A 78 3.02 7.16 9.38
N LEU A 79 3.49 7.57 10.56
CA LEU A 79 4.81 7.20 11.04
C LEU A 79 4.68 5.83 11.72
N VAL A 80 5.50 4.87 11.30
CA VAL A 80 5.54 3.53 11.89
C VAL A 80 6.91 3.33 12.50
N GLU A 81 6.92 3.08 13.81
CA GLU A 81 8.11 2.76 14.58
C GLU A 81 8.00 1.32 15.10
N TRP A 82 9.11 0.61 15.05
CA TRP A 82 9.26 -0.68 15.72
C TRP A 82 10.37 -0.56 16.75
N THR A 83 10.38 -1.42 17.76
CA THR A 83 11.52 -1.55 18.68
C THR A 83 11.90 -3.01 18.81
N ILE A 84 13.20 -3.30 18.78
CA ILE A 84 13.73 -4.65 18.93
C ILE A 84 15.02 -4.64 19.73
N ASP A 85 15.14 -5.57 20.67
CA ASP A 85 16.38 -5.84 21.37
C ASP A 85 17.24 -6.81 20.57
N VAL A 86 18.46 -6.38 20.22
CA VAL A 86 19.43 -7.23 19.51
C VAL A 86 20.76 -7.24 20.25
N SER A 87 21.29 -8.44 20.50
CA SER A 87 22.66 -8.58 21.00
C SER A 87 23.66 -8.35 19.87
N ALA A 88 24.65 -7.47 20.08
CA ALA A 88 25.72 -7.19 19.13
C ALA A 88 26.96 -6.65 19.84
N THR A 89 28.12 -6.77 19.21
CA THR A 89 29.40 -6.26 19.76
C THR A 89 29.62 -4.76 19.48
N GLY A 90 28.71 -4.09 18.75
CA GLY A 90 28.78 -2.65 18.47
C GLY A 90 27.65 -2.14 17.58
N PHE A 91 27.54 -0.80 17.47
CA PHE A 91 26.41 -0.11 16.82
C PHE A 91 26.15 -0.55 15.37
N ARG A 92 27.19 -0.60 14.53
CA ARG A 92 27.04 -1.02 13.13
C ARG A 92 26.51 -2.45 13.01
N GLN A 93 27.04 -3.36 13.83
CA GLN A 93 26.59 -4.76 13.82
C GLN A 93 25.15 -4.89 14.34
N ALA A 94 24.75 -4.09 15.34
CA ALA A 94 23.37 -4.02 15.81
C ALA A 94 22.42 -3.58 14.68
N ALA A 95 22.77 -2.51 13.95
CA ALA A 95 21.98 -2.02 12.81
C ALA A 95 21.90 -3.04 11.67
N GLU A 96 23.01 -3.71 11.31
CA GLU A 96 23.03 -4.76 10.29
C GLU A 96 22.19 -5.99 10.71
N ARG A 97 22.15 -6.32 12.00
CA ARG A 97 21.27 -7.36 12.54
C ARG A 97 19.80 -6.95 12.46
N ALA A 98 19.46 -5.75 12.93
CA ALA A 98 18.10 -5.22 12.85
C ALA A 98 17.59 -5.16 11.41
N LEU A 99 18.41 -4.68 10.46
CA LEU A 99 18.06 -4.62 9.03
C LEU A 99 17.77 -6.01 8.43
N ARG A 100 18.53 -7.03 8.82
CA ARG A 100 18.28 -8.40 8.37
C ARG A 100 16.96 -8.95 8.89
N ILE A 101 16.61 -8.65 10.15
CA ILE A 101 15.33 -9.05 10.73
C ILE A 101 14.20 -8.35 9.96
N GLN A 102 14.33 -7.04 9.74
CA GLN A 102 13.34 -6.24 9.00
C GLN A 102 13.10 -6.68 7.56
N ARG A 103 14.14 -7.15 6.87
CA ARG A 103 14.06 -7.60 5.47
C ARG A 103 13.86 -9.11 5.33
N GLY A 104 13.86 -9.85 6.43
CA GLY A 104 13.59 -11.28 6.41
C GLY A 104 12.14 -11.53 6.05
N HIS A 105 11.88 -12.52 5.19
CA HIS A 105 10.52 -13.01 4.96
C HIS A 105 9.91 -13.63 6.23
N ASP A 106 10.77 -14.06 7.17
CA ASP A 106 10.43 -14.52 8.51
C ASP A 106 10.56 -13.40 9.57
N SER A 107 10.38 -12.13 9.18
CA SER A 107 10.47 -11.01 10.12
C SER A 107 9.52 -11.24 11.29
N ILE A 108 10.08 -11.33 12.50
CA ILE A 108 9.34 -11.59 13.75
C ILE A 108 8.71 -10.33 14.37
N ALA A 109 8.82 -9.18 13.70
CA ALA A 109 8.24 -7.97 14.23
C ALA A 109 6.72 -8.01 14.09
N THR A 110 6.06 -8.17 15.23
CA THR A 110 4.60 -8.20 15.32
C THR A 110 4.05 -6.96 16.01
N VAL A 111 4.86 -6.22 16.76
CA VAL A 111 4.41 -5.05 17.54
C VAL A 111 4.99 -3.76 16.97
N PHE A 112 4.11 -2.78 16.74
CA PHE A 112 4.45 -1.50 16.12
C PHE A 112 3.77 -0.35 16.84
N ASP A 113 4.47 0.77 17.01
CA ASP A 113 3.85 2.03 17.38
C ASP A 113 3.52 2.80 16.09
N VAL A 114 2.24 3.09 15.90
CA VAL A 114 1.71 3.72 14.68
C VAL A 114 1.12 5.07 15.04
N THR A 115 1.73 6.13 14.50
CA THR A 115 1.25 7.50 14.68
C THR A 115 0.60 8.01 13.40
N CYS A 116 -0.66 8.41 13.48
CA CYS A 116 -1.35 9.07 12.38
C CYS A 116 -0.84 10.51 12.24
N SER A 117 -0.21 10.85 11.12
CA SER A 117 0.35 12.19 10.90
C SER A 117 -0.71 13.28 10.88
N ALA A 118 -1.94 12.96 10.45
CA ALA A 118 -3.04 13.92 10.36
C ALA A 118 -3.61 14.30 11.73
N THR A 119 -3.65 13.36 12.68
CA THR A 119 -4.27 13.57 14.00
C THR A 119 -3.28 13.62 15.15
N GLY A 120 -2.04 13.19 14.93
CA GLY A 120 -1.02 12.98 15.96
C GLY A 120 -1.33 11.83 16.92
N ILE A 121 -2.40 11.06 16.69
CA ILE A 121 -2.78 9.94 17.57
C ILE A 121 -1.79 8.79 17.33
N CYS A 122 -1.15 8.34 18.41
CA CYS A 122 -0.29 7.15 18.43
C CYS A 122 -1.04 5.96 19.04
N ARG A 123 -0.87 4.78 18.45
CA ARG A 123 -1.40 3.50 18.94
C ARG A 123 -0.36 2.41 18.75
N THR A 124 -0.23 1.54 19.75
CA THR A 124 0.50 0.28 19.61
C THR A 124 -0.42 -0.75 18.92
N VAL A 125 0.10 -1.40 17.89
CA VAL A 125 -0.57 -2.43 17.09
C VAL A 125 0.24 -3.72 17.21
N ASP A 126 -0.39 -4.78 17.71
CA ASP A 126 0.21 -6.13 17.79
C ASP A 126 -0.49 -7.06 16.78
N LEU A 127 0.27 -7.51 15.79
CA LEU A 127 -0.17 -8.37 14.69
C LEU A 127 0.07 -9.87 14.99
N SER A 128 0.57 -10.23 16.18
CA SER A 128 0.83 -11.63 16.53
C SER A 128 -0.44 -12.44 16.83
N GLU A 129 -1.55 -11.76 17.14
CA GLU A 129 -2.82 -12.39 17.53
C GLU A 129 -3.77 -12.63 16.34
N GLU A 130 -3.43 -12.18 15.12
CA GLU A 130 -4.29 -12.25 13.93
C GLU A 130 -4.02 -13.46 13.00
N SER A 131 -3.37 -14.52 13.51
CA SER A 131 -2.97 -15.73 12.75
C SER A 131 -3.88 -16.95 12.95
#